data_AF-A0A0N4XZF7-F1
#
_entry.id   AF-A0A0N4XZF7-F1
#
_cell.length_a   1.000
_cell.length_b   1.000
_cell.length_c   1.000
_cell.angle_alpha   90.00
_cell.angle_beta   90.00
_cell.angle_gamma   90.00
#
_symmetry.space_group_name_H-M   'P 1'
#
loop_
_entity.id
_entity.type
_entity.pdbx_description
1 polymer ?
#
loop_
_entity_poly.entity_id
_entity_poly.type
_entity_poly.pdbx_seq_one_letter_code
_entity_poly.pdbx_strand_id
1 'polypeptide(L)'
;MLKHPPLIRLDRKSSSKDERPPGFDAGRRSSVDHLLKMSTFGEMLENVRTLAASKGLWDDDMQRDIPKKWERHGDMIVFPQNSFTHNNWRYIGRELWKVVAESLNIAKLGRKRIISDDDDRTPHVDLLYGENGWVEHVDDRGIRFIYDASKRVYNNKKNPEMQRISEWDCHGETVVDMYAGLGYYSMRFLVCCGAKQVVSIDWSDDMCEALRRTAVANNVQDRILVIEGDSRRVSITEILFAGY
;
A
#
# COMPACT_ATOMS: atom_id res chain seq x y z
N MET A 1 33.23 -30.80 -31.95
CA MET A 1 33.96 -29.70 -31.26
C MET A 1 34.95 -29.13 -32.26
N LEU A 2 35.00 -27.79 -32.43
CA LEU A 2 35.92 -27.01 -33.29
C LEU A 2 35.65 -27.10 -34.80
N LYS A 3 35.79 -26.06 -35.65
CA LYS A 3 36.37 -24.70 -35.55
C LYS A 3 35.91 -23.89 -36.78
N HIS A 4 35.63 -22.59 -36.62
CA HIS A 4 35.46 -21.63 -37.73
C HIS A 4 36.79 -21.33 -38.47
N PRO A 5 36.75 -20.89 -39.74
CA PRO A 5 37.80 -20.10 -40.40
C PRO A 5 37.41 -18.60 -40.58
N PRO A 6 38.34 -17.71 -40.96
CA PRO A 6 38.58 -16.45 -40.25
C PRO A 6 38.22 -15.13 -40.97
N LEU A 7 38.44 -14.05 -40.19
CA LEU A 7 38.39 -12.60 -40.44
C LEU A 7 39.06 -12.10 -41.74
N ILE A 8 38.45 -11.07 -42.34
CA ILE A 8 39.17 -10.05 -43.15
C ILE A 8 38.82 -8.67 -42.60
N ARG A 9 39.86 -7.89 -42.32
CA ARG A 9 39.89 -6.50 -41.85
C ARG A 9 40.50 -5.68 -42.99
N LEU A 10 39.90 -4.54 -43.35
CA LEU A 10 40.59 -3.50 -44.13
C LEU A 10 40.02 -2.11 -43.79
N ASP A 11 40.95 -1.16 -43.67
CA ASP A 11 40.85 0.14 -43.02
C ASP A 11 40.28 1.28 -43.88
N ARG A 12 39.66 2.23 -43.16
CA ARG A 12 39.61 3.70 -43.28
C ARG A 12 39.76 4.37 -44.66
N LYS A 13 38.83 5.30 -44.94
CA LYS A 13 39.17 6.70 -45.29
C LYS A 13 38.03 7.69 -44.97
N SER A 14 38.46 8.90 -44.63
CA SER A 14 37.76 10.06 -44.07
C SER A 14 37.12 10.98 -45.11
N SER A 15 36.22 11.85 -44.60
CA SER A 15 35.99 13.27 -44.96
C SER A 15 34.63 13.61 -45.61
N SER A 16 33.78 14.33 -44.88
CA SER A 16 33.39 15.70 -45.24
C SER A 16 32.63 16.38 -44.09
N LYS A 17 32.96 17.66 -43.89
CA LYS A 17 32.32 18.61 -42.97
C LYS A 17 30.95 19.01 -43.52
N ASP A 18 30.00 19.25 -42.62
CA ASP A 18 28.81 20.05 -42.94
C ASP A 18 28.57 21.04 -41.80
N GLU A 19 28.62 22.32 -42.14
CA GLU A 19 28.50 23.48 -41.28
C GLU A 19 27.03 23.69 -40.88
N ARG A 20 26.75 23.99 -39.61
CA ARG A 20 25.45 24.50 -39.15
C ARG A 20 25.61 25.93 -38.61
N PRO A 21 24.65 26.83 -38.87
CA PRO A 21 24.79 28.25 -38.55
C PRO A 21 24.61 28.52 -37.04
N PRO A 22 25.14 29.63 -36.51
CA PRO A 22 25.13 29.92 -35.08
C PRO A 22 23.87 30.69 -34.65
N GLY A 23 23.44 30.43 -33.43
CA GLY A 23 22.58 31.34 -32.66
C GLY A 23 21.17 30.84 -32.41
N PHE A 24 20.94 30.22 -31.26
CA PHE A 24 19.72 30.43 -30.46
C PHE A 24 20.05 30.11 -28.99
N ASP A 25 20.33 31.20 -28.27
CA ASP A 25 20.19 31.41 -26.83
C ASP A 25 19.96 30.18 -25.93
N ALA A 26 21.05 29.61 -25.42
CA ALA A 26 21.05 28.64 -24.34
C ALA A 26 20.95 29.36 -22.98
N GLY A 27 19.86 30.10 -22.77
CA GLY A 27 19.70 30.98 -21.61
C GLY A 27 18.38 30.85 -20.86
N ARG A 28 17.48 29.92 -21.26
CA ARG A 28 16.12 29.88 -20.70
C ARG A 28 15.50 28.48 -20.53
N ARG A 29 16.35 27.45 -20.40
CA ARG A 29 15.90 26.08 -20.06
C ARG A 29 16.24 25.64 -18.64
N SER A 30 17.06 26.38 -17.89
CA SER A 30 17.50 25.94 -16.55
C SER A 30 16.52 26.25 -15.41
N SER A 31 15.55 27.16 -15.59
CA SER A 31 14.63 27.53 -14.51
C SER A 31 13.34 26.70 -14.50
N VAL A 32 12.90 26.19 -15.66
CA VAL A 32 11.65 25.40 -15.77
C VAL A 32 11.90 23.92 -15.48
N ASP A 33 13.10 23.40 -15.80
CA ASP A 33 13.49 22.03 -15.43
C ASP A 33 13.83 21.89 -13.94
N HIS A 34 14.26 22.96 -13.26
CA HIS A 34 14.48 22.93 -11.80
C HIS A 34 13.17 23.01 -10.99
N LEU A 35 12.08 23.46 -11.63
CA LEU A 35 10.70 23.40 -11.13
C LEU A 35 10.07 22.01 -11.27
N LEU A 36 10.71 21.07 -11.98
CA LEU A 36 10.23 19.71 -12.11
C LEU A 36 10.70 18.85 -10.91
N LYS A 37 9.72 18.65 -10.02
CA LYS A 37 9.64 17.70 -8.90
C LYS A 37 10.53 18.01 -7.70
N MET A 38 10.07 18.97 -6.89
CA MET A 38 10.21 18.78 -5.45
C MET A 38 9.72 17.37 -5.10
N SER A 39 10.46 16.66 -4.26
CA SER A 39 9.97 15.38 -3.73
C SER A 39 8.67 15.63 -2.97
N THR A 40 7.78 14.65 -2.87
CA THR A 40 6.55 14.75 -2.06
C THR A 40 6.85 15.20 -0.63
N PHE A 41 8.00 14.77 -0.08
CA PHE A 41 8.52 15.29 1.18
C PHE A 41 8.86 16.78 1.13
N GLY A 42 9.57 17.24 0.09
CA GLY A 42 9.94 18.64 -0.07
C GLY A 42 8.72 19.56 -0.19
N GLU A 43 7.71 19.15 -0.96
CA GLU A 43 6.45 19.88 -1.08
C GLU A 43 5.69 19.93 0.25
N MET A 44 5.56 18.80 0.93
CA MET A 44 4.97 18.74 2.28
C MET A 44 5.72 19.65 3.26
N LEU A 45 7.05 19.59 3.29
CA LEU A 45 7.87 20.41 4.18
C LEU A 45 7.62 21.90 3.94
N GLU A 46 7.62 22.34 2.69
CA GLU A 46 7.45 23.76 2.36
C GLU A 46 6.04 24.25 2.70
N ASN A 47 5.01 23.45 2.41
CA ASN A 47 3.62 23.82 2.72
C ASN A 47 3.37 23.87 4.23
N VAL A 48 3.88 22.89 4.98
CA VAL A 48 3.78 22.86 6.45
C VAL A 48 4.57 24.00 7.08
N ARG A 49 5.76 24.30 6.57
CA ARG A 49 6.57 25.45 7.00
C ARG A 49 5.83 26.76 6.77
N THR A 50 5.28 26.96 5.58
CA THR A 50 4.51 28.16 5.22
C THR A 50 3.31 28.33 6.16
N LEU A 51 2.56 27.25 6.40
CA LEU A 51 1.42 27.26 7.31
C LEU A 51 1.83 27.65 8.74
N ALA A 52 2.85 26.99 9.30
CA ALA A 52 3.33 27.26 10.65
C ALA A 52 3.89 28.70 10.79
N ALA A 53 4.66 29.17 9.80
CA ALA A 53 5.22 30.51 9.78
C ALA A 53 4.13 31.58 9.72
N SER A 54 3.08 31.38 8.92
CA SER A 54 1.93 32.30 8.84
C SER A 54 1.20 32.48 10.17
N LYS A 55 1.31 31.51 11.09
CA LYS A 55 0.72 31.54 12.43
C LYS A 55 1.73 31.96 13.51
N GLY A 56 2.97 32.31 13.14
CA GLY A 56 4.05 32.64 14.09
C GLY A 56 4.49 31.47 14.96
N LEU A 57 4.21 30.23 14.53
CA LEU A 57 4.47 29.00 15.29
C LEU A 57 5.68 28.22 14.77
N TRP A 58 6.28 28.61 13.65
CA TRP A 58 7.43 27.89 13.10
C TRP A 58 8.67 28.06 13.99
N ASP A 59 9.35 26.95 14.19
CA ASP A 59 10.63 26.81 14.90
C ASP A 59 11.52 25.87 14.07
N ASP A 60 12.82 26.13 13.96
CA ASP A 60 13.76 25.31 13.20
C ASP A 60 13.84 23.87 13.73
N ASP A 61 13.52 23.67 15.02
CA ASP A 61 13.46 22.36 15.64
C ASP A 61 12.29 21.51 15.13
N MET A 62 11.21 22.14 14.69
CA MET A 62 10.03 21.48 14.12
C MET A 62 10.35 20.73 12.84
N GLN A 63 11.28 21.24 12.02
CA GLN A 63 11.68 20.55 10.79
C GLN A 63 12.26 19.17 11.06
N ARG A 64 12.98 18.99 12.17
CA ARG A 64 13.60 17.71 12.53
C ARG A 64 12.58 16.66 12.99
N ASP A 65 11.40 17.11 13.40
CA ASP A 65 10.28 16.31 13.87
C ASP A 65 9.33 15.87 12.73
N ILE A 66 9.58 16.31 11.50
CA ILE A 66 8.84 15.88 10.30
C ILE A 66 9.44 14.56 9.77
N PRO A 67 8.61 13.52 9.51
CA PRO A 67 9.09 12.22 9.08
C PRO A 67 9.64 12.26 7.66
N LYS A 68 10.81 11.62 7.46
CA LYS A 68 11.43 11.44 6.12
C LYS A 68 11.03 10.14 5.43
N LYS A 69 10.41 9.22 6.18
CA LYS A 69 9.94 7.91 5.70
C LYS A 69 8.62 7.59 6.39
N TRP A 70 7.73 6.93 5.65
CA TRP A 70 6.42 6.52 6.13
C TRP A 70 5.97 5.27 5.39
N GLU A 71 4.96 4.61 5.96
CA GLU A 71 4.29 3.49 5.30
C GLU A 71 3.11 4.02 4.50
N ARG A 72 2.89 3.48 3.29
CA ARG A 72 1.74 3.80 2.45
C ARG A 72 0.91 2.55 2.25
N HIS A 73 -0.38 2.67 2.55
CA HIS A 73 -1.38 1.61 2.42
C HIS A 73 -2.53 2.18 1.59
N GLY A 74 -2.56 1.86 0.30
CA GLY A 74 -3.52 2.45 -0.65
C GLY A 74 -3.49 3.98 -0.65
N ASP A 75 -4.61 4.58 -0.25
CA ASP A 75 -4.86 6.01 -0.10
C ASP A 75 -4.72 6.50 1.36
N MET A 76 -3.96 5.77 2.19
CA MET A 76 -3.56 6.15 3.54
C MET A 76 -2.04 6.15 3.71
N ILE A 77 -1.53 7.11 4.48
CA ILE A 77 -0.14 7.12 4.97
C ILE A 77 -0.14 6.94 6.48
N VAL A 78 0.77 6.11 6.98
CA VAL A 78 1.00 5.90 8.42
C VAL A 78 2.40 6.38 8.78
N PHE A 79 2.46 7.42 9.62
CA PHE A 79 3.70 7.98 10.12
C PHE A 79 4.28 7.17 11.28
N PRO A 80 5.62 7.15 11.43
CA PRO A 80 6.28 6.68 12.65
C PRO A 80 5.77 7.41 13.90
N GLN A 81 5.81 6.72 15.04
CA GLN A 81 5.29 7.25 16.31
C GLN A 81 5.90 8.59 16.75
N ASN A 82 7.16 8.82 16.40
CA ASN A 82 7.95 10.01 16.74
C ASN A 82 7.83 11.14 15.70
N SER A 83 6.75 11.16 14.93
CA SER A 83 6.49 12.18 13.91
C SER A 83 5.52 13.23 14.43
N PHE A 84 5.76 14.51 14.15
CA PHE A 84 4.88 15.61 14.54
C PHE A 84 4.57 15.60 16.07
N THR A 85 5.61 15.42 16.88
CA THR A 85 5.54 15.39 18.35
C THR A 85 5.76 16.76 19.00
N HIS A 86 6.35 17.72 18.27
CA HIS A 86 6.59 19.07 18.75
C HIS A 86 5.28 19.79 19.13
N ASN A 87 5.27 20.50 20.25
CA ASN A 87 4.05 21.12 20.81
C ASN A 87 3.38 22.09 19.84
N ASN A 88 4.17 22.83 19.04
CA ASN A 88 3.64 23.80 18.09
C ASN A 88 2.72 23.18 17.04
N TRP A 89 2.91 21.90 16.67
CA TRP A 89 1.99 21.21 15.76
C TRP A 89 0.58 21.10 16.32
N ARG A 90 0.44 20.90 17.64
CA ARG A 90 -0.85 20.81 18.31
C ARG A 90 -1.59 22.14 18.27
N TYR A 91 -0.88 23.27 18.33
CA TYR A 91 -1.47 24.61 18.25
C TYR A 91 -1.94 24.99 16.84
N ILE A 92 -1.39 24.38 15.78
CA ILE A 92 -1.91 24.55 14.41
C ILE A 92 -3.27 23.84 14.24
N GLY A 93 -3.45 22.69 14.89
CA GLY A 93 -4.72 21.96 14.90
C GLY A 93 -5.03 21.23 13.60
N ARG A 94 -6.31 21.01 13.30
CA ARG A 94 -6.78 20.13 12.20
C ARG A 94 -6.33 20.55 10.80
N GLU A 95 -6.11 21.85 10.59
CA GLU A 95 -5.66 22.40 9.30
C GLU A 95 -4.29 21.82 8.88
N LEU A 96 -3.41 21.53 9.85
CA LEU A 96 -2.12 20.89 9.60
C LEU A 96 -2.29 19.60 8.80
N TRP A 97 -3.19 18.72 9.24
CA TRP A 97 -3.33 17.41 8.65
C TRP A 97 -3.96 17.46 7.26
N LYS A 98 -4.82 18.45 7.00
CA LYS A 98 -5.33 18.73 5.66
C LYS A 98 -4.18 19.09 4.71
N VAL A 99 -3.33 20.04 5.10
CA VAL A 99 -2.17 20.45 4.28
C VAL A 99 -1.21 19.28 4.05
N VAL A 100 -0.91 18.49 5.09
CA VAL A 100 -0.06 17.30 4.95
C VAL A 100 -0.69 16.27 3.99
N ALA A 101 -2.00 16.04 4.10
CA ALA A 101 -2.69 15.07 3.25
C ALA A 101 -2.70 15.50 1.78
N GLU A 102 -2.97 16.79 1.53
CA GLU A 102 -2.95 17.39 0.18
C GLU A 102 -1.53 17.34 -0.42
N SER A 103 -0.51 17.74 0.35
CA SER A 103 0.89 17.67 -0.10
C SER A 103 1.39 16.27 -0.42
N LEU A 104 0.86 15.25 0.26
CA LEU A 104 1.22 13.85 0.03
C LEU A 104 0.28 13.14 -0.96
N ASN A 105 -0.72 13.85 -1.48
CA ASN A 105 -1.78 13.34 -2.35
C ASN A 105 -2.41 12.06 -1.80
N ILE A 106 -2.91 12.13 -0.57
CA ILE A 106 -3.45 11.01 0.19
C ILE A 106 -4.78 11.40 0.85
N ALA A 107 -5.69 10.44 1.00
CA ALA A 107 -7.00 10.71 1.60
C ALA A 107 -6.98 10.64 3.13
N LYS A 108 -6.07 9.83 3.69
CA LYS A 108 -6.03 9.50 5.11
C LYS A 108 -4.61 9.58 5.67
N LEU A 109 -4.49 10.05 6.91
CA LEU A 109 -3.24 10.07 7.66
C LEU A 109 -3.43 9.40 9.00
N GLY A 110 -2.49 8.53 9.34
CA GLY A 110 -2.38 7.94 10.65
C GLY A 110 -0.98 8.10 11.23
N ARG A 111 -0.84 7.89 12.54
CA ARG A 111 0.45 7.78 13.23
C ARG A 111 0.44 6.60 14.17
N LYS A 112 1.51 5.80 14.17
CA LYS A 112 1.65 4.66 15.10
C LYS A 112 1.62 5.15 16.55
N ARG A 113 0.90 4.46 17.43
CA ARG A 113 0.97 4.66 18.89
C ARG A 113 2.27 4.11 19.45
N ILE A 114 2.65 4.63 20.62
CA ILE A 114 3.66 4.02 21.49
C ILE A 114 3.03 2.76 22.07
N ILE A 115 3.59 1.60 21.76
CA ILE A 115 3.19 0.32 22.34
C ILE A 115 4.06 0.11 23.58
N SER A 116 3.46 -0.01 24.77
CA SER A 116 4.15 -0.57 25.95
C SER A 116 4.38 -2.06 25.72
N ASP A 117 5.52 -2.60 26.14
CA ASP A 117 5.99 -3.97 25.84
C ASP A 117 5.02 -5.14 26.20
N ASP A 118 3.89 -4.86 26.84
CA ASP A 118 2.85 -5.84 27.14
C ASP A 118 1.66 -5.76 26.16
N ASP A 119 1.49 -6.88 25.48
CA ASP A 119 0.30 -7.38 24.79
C ASP A 119 -0.03 -6.88 23.37
N ASP A 120 -0.13 -7.86 22.48
CA ASP A 120 -0.42 -7.84 21.06
C ASP A 120 0.42 -6.94 20.13
N ARG A 121 1.06 -7.59 19.14
CA ARG A 121 1.79 -6.98 18.00
C ARG A 121 0.86 -6.24 17.02
N THR A 122 -0.21 -5.65 17.50
CA THR A 122 -1.19 -4.92 16.71
C THR A 122 -0.80 -3.43 16.76
N PRO A 123 -0.25 -2.86 15.68
CA PRO A 123 0.05 -1.44 15.67
C PRO A 123 -1.26 -0.66 15.72
N HIS A 124 -1.60 -0.15 16.90
CA HIS A 124 -2.68 0.83 17.01
C HIS A 124 -2.23 2.12 16.35
N VAL A 125 -2.95 2.55 15.32
CA VAL A 125 -2.70 3.80 14.61
C VAL A 125 -3.73 4.84 15.04
N ASP A 126 -3.26 6.02 15.46
CA ASP A 126 -4.12 7.18 15.65
C ASP A 126 -4.44 7.82 14.30
N LEU A 127 -5.73 7.95 13.99
CA LEU A 127 -6.18 8.64 12.79
C LEU A 127 -6.04 10.16 13.00
N LEU A 128 -5.20 10.79 12.17
CA LEU A 128 -4.93 12.22 12.18
C LEU A 128 -5.81 12.97 11.18
N TYR A 129 -6.13 12.31 10.06
CA TYR A 129 -6.98 12.83 8.98
C TYR A 129 -7.71 11.71 8.26
N GLY A 130 -8.94 11.99 7.81
CA GLY A 130 -9.85 11.04 7.20
C GLY A 130 -10.90 10.50 8.18
N GLU A 131 -11.89 9.78 7.66
CA GLU A 131 -13.03 9.28 8.44
C GLU A 131 -12.77 7.93 9.12
N ASN A 132 -11.97 7.07 8.48
CA ASN A 132 -11.66 5.71 8.94
C ASN A 132 -10.33 5.24 8.33
N GLY A 133 -9.84 4.07 8.75
CA GLY A 133 -8.59 3.48 8.25
C GLY A 133 -8.75 2.46 7.10
N TRP A 134 -9.95 2.31 6.52
CA TRP A 134 -10.18 1.32 5.46
C TRP A 134 -9.46 1.71 4.17
N VAL A 135 -8.68 0.79 3.61
CA VAL A 135 -7.91 0.98 2.39
C VAL A 135 -8.06 -0.22 1.45
N GLU A 136 -7.69 -0.03 0.20
CA GLU A 136 -7.59 -1.09 -0.80
C GLU A 136 -6.11 -1.35 -1.15
N HIS A 137 -5.74 -2.62 -1.20
CA HIS A 137 -4.51 -3.10 -1.81
C HIS A 137 -4.86 -4.01 -2.99
N VAL A 138 -4.36 -3.68 -4.18
CA VAL A 138 -4.51 -4.52 -5.37
C VAL A 138 -3.20 -5.25 -5.62
N ASP A 139 -3.26 -6.57 -5.66
CA ASP A 139 -2.07 -7.39 -5.90
C ASP A 139 -1.73 -7.51 -7.40
N ASP A 140 -0.65 -8.23 -7.70
CA ASP A 140 -0.13 -8.43 -9.05
C ASP A 140 -1.04 -9.25 -9.98
N ARG A 141 -2.08 -9.90 -9.45
CA ARG A 141 -3.12 -10.59 -10.23
C ARG A 141 -4.44 -9.80 -10.28
N GLY A 142 -4.46 -8.58 -9.75
CA GLY A 142 -5.65 -7.73 -9.74
C GLY A 142 -6.66 -8.06 -8.64
N ILE A 143 -6.30 -8.92 -7.67
CA ILE A 143 -7.16 -9.20 -6.52
C ILE A 143 -7.14 -8.01 -5.57
N ARG A 144 -8.32 -7.55 -5.17
CA ARG A 144 -8.50 -6.36 -4.33
C ARG A 144 -8.70 -6.76 -2.88
N PHE A 145 -7.77 -6.42 -2.00
CA PHE A 145 -7.84 -6.69 -0.56
C PHE A 145 -8.26 -5.42 0.19
N ILE A 146 -9.38 -5.50 0.89
CA ILE A 146 -9.94 -4.39 1.67
C ILE A 146 -9.68 -4.63 3.15
N TYR A 147 -9.02 -3.71 3.82
CA TYR A 147 -8.67 -3.85 5.24
C TYR A 147 -8.54 -2.49 5.94
N ASP A 148 -8.65 -2.49 7.27
CA ASP A 148 -8.42 -1.32 8.09
C ASP A 148 -6.92 -1.19 8.44
N ALA A 149 -6.23 -0.30 7.73
CA ALA A 149 -4.81 0.00 7.91
C ALA A 149 -4.47 0.59 9.28
N SER A 150 -5.47 0.99 10.07
CA SER A 150 -5.26 1.44 11.46
C SER A 150 -5.12 0.29 12.46
N LYS A 151 -5.52 -0.92 12.06
CA LYS A 151 -5.51 -2.13 12.88
C LYS A 151 -4.55 -3.18 12.33
N ARG A 152 -4.54 -3.35 11.00
CA ARG A 152 -3.94 -4.51 10.32
C ARG A 152 -3.27 -4.06 9.04
N VAL A 153 -2.26 -4.80 8.58
CA VAL A 153 -1.48 -4.46 7.38
C VAL A 153 -1.39 -5.67 6.47
N TYR A 154 -1.45 -5.42 5.16
CA TYR A 154 -1.23 -6.43 4.13
C TYR A 154 0.20 -7.01 4.20
N ASN A 155 0.31 -8.33 4.26
CA ASN A 155 1.58 -9.05 4.44
C ASN A 155 2.14 -9.58 3.12
N ASN A 156 2.99 -8.78 2.49
CA ASN A 156 3.68 -9.15 1.25
C ASN A 156 4.52 -10.43 1.34
N LYS A 157 4.92 -10.89 2.53
CA LYS A 157 5.69 -12.15 2.69
C LYS A 157 4.87 -13.39 2.29
N LYS A 158 3.54 -13.27 2.20
CA LYS A 158 2.66 -14.36 1.75
C LYS A 158 2.60 -14.49 0.22
N ASN A 159 3.07 -13.48 -0.53
CA ASN A 159 2.95 -13.45 -1.99
C ASN A 159 3.51 -14.70 -2.70
N PRO A 160 4.68 -15.27 -2.34
CA PRO A 160 5.18 -16.47 -3.01
C PRO A 160 4.22 -17.66 -2.88
N GLU A 161 3.63 -17.86 -1.70
CA GLU A 161 2.71 -18.96 -1.45
C GLU A 161 1.34 -18.71 -2.12
N MET A 162 0.89 -17.46 -2.08
CA MET A 162 -0.30 -17.04 -2.82
C MET A 162 -0.16 -17.29 -4.33
N GLN A 163 1.02 -17.03 -4.90
CA GLN A 163 1.32 -17.32 -6.30
C GLN A 163 1.30 -18.83 -6.57
N ARG A 164 1.95 -19.64 -5.72
CA ARG A 164 1.96 -21.11 -5.83
C ARG A 164 0.55 -21.72 -5.81
N ILE A 165 -0.33 -21.24 -4.93
CA ILE A 165 -1.73 -21.70 -4.85
C ILE A 165 -2.53 -21.29 -6.09
N SER A 166 -2.25 -20.11 -6.66
CA SER A 166 -2.99 -19.58 -7.82
C SER A 166 -2.89 -20.44 -9.09
N GLU A 167 -2.00 -21.44 -9.11
CA GLU A 167 -1.79 -22.36 -10.23
C GLU A 167 -2.66 -23.63 -10.12
N TRP A 168 -3.39 -23.80 -9.02
CA TRP A 168 -4.23 -24.97 -8.81
C TRP A 168 -5.54 -24.86 -9.58
N ASP A 169 -6.08 -26.01 -9.99
CA ASP A 169 -7.45 -26.15 -10.46
C ASP A 169 -8.32 -26.68 -9.31
N CYS A 170 -9.32 -25.90 -8.92
CA CYS A 170 -10.25 -26.23 -7.84
C CYS A 170 -11.71 -26.17 -8.33
N HIS A 171 -11.96 -26.28 -9.64
CA HIS A 171 -13.32 -26.24 -10.17
C HIS A 171 -14.22 -27.31 -9.55
N GLY A 172 -15.38 -26.89 -9.05
CA GLY A 172 -16.34 -27.78 -8.36
C GLY A 172 -16.06 -28.00 -6.88
N GLU A 173 -14.86 -27.66 -6.40
CA GLU A 173 -14.44 -27.91 -5.02
C GLU A 173 -15.00 -26.89 -4.03
N THR A 174 -15.25 -27.37 -2.80
CA THR A 174 -15.50 -26.52 -1.64
C THR A 174 -14.27 -26.52 -0.75
N VAL A 175 -13.63 -25.36 -0.58
CA VAL A 175 -12.39 -25.23 0.19
C VAL A 175 -12.69 -24.63 1.56
N VAL A 176 -12.02 -25.13 2.60
CA VAL A 176 -12.09 -24.55 3.95
C VAL A 176 -10.78 -23.88 4.29
N ASP A 177 -10.83 -22.57 4.55
CA ASP A 177 -9.72 -21.76 5.03
C ASP A 177 -9.90 -21.51 6.54
N MET A 178 -9.25 -22.33 7.37
CA MET A 178 -9.43 -22.34 8.82
C MET A 178 -8.81 -21.13 9.54
N TYR A 179 -8.00 -20.33 8.85
CA TYR A 179 -7.28 -19.17 9.39
C TYR A 179 -7.21 -18.07 8.33
N ALA A 180 -8.39 -17.59 7.92
CA ALA A 180 -8.56 -16.83 6.70
C ALA A 180 -7.83 -15.47 6.73
N GLY A 181 -7.74 -14.80 7.88
CA GLY A 181 -7.14 -13.48 8.01
C GLY A 181 -7.75 -12.49 7.02
N LEU A 182 -6.91 -11.77 6.26
CA LEU A 182 -7.37 -10.87 5.17
C LEU A 182 -7.83 -11.60 3.90
N GLY A 183 -7.93 -12.93 3.91
CA GLY A 183 -8.39 -13.72 2.76
C GLY A 183 -7.33 -13.98 1.72
N TYR A 184 -6.04 -13.96 2.11
CA TYR A 184 -4.91 -14.19 1.21
C TYR A 184 -5.10 -15.44 0.35
N TYR A 185 -5.48 -16.56 0.95
CA TYR A 185 -5.65 -17.84 0.25
C TYR A 185 -7.08 -18.04 -0.23
N SER A 186 -8.07 -17.70 0.60
CA SER A 186 -9.49 -17.69 0.23
C SER A 186 -9.73 -16.99 -1.13
N MET A 187 -9.14 -15.82 -1.35
CA MET A 187 -9.27 -15.10 -2.62
C MET A 187 -8.57 -15.78 -3.79
N ARG A 188 -7.42 -16.45 -3.57
CA ARG A 188 -6.77 -17.23 -4.64
C ARG A 188 -7.65 -18.38 -5.09
N PHE A 189 -8.23 -19.12 -4.15
CA PHE A 189 -9.12 -20.23 -4.49
C PHE A 189 -10.34 -19.77 -5.30
N LEU A 190 -10.96 -18.64 -4.93
CA LEU A 190 -12.15 -18.13 -5.62
C LEU A 190 -11.87 -17.48 -6.97
N VAL A 191 -10.82 -16.66 -7.06
CA VAL A 191 -10.55 -15.79 -8.22
C VAL A 191 -9.59 -16.46 -9.21
N CYS A 192 -8.58 -17.19 -8.73
CA CYS A 192 -7.58 -17.81 -9.59
C CYS A 192 -7.88 -19.29 -9.87
N CYS A 193 -8.24 -20.07 -8.84
CA CYS A 193 -8.38 -21.53 -8.95
C CYS A 193 -9.79 -22.00 -9.34
N GLY A 194 -10.78 -21.10 -9.36
CA GLY A 194 -12.14 -21.44 -9.80
C GLY A 194 -12.95 -22.27 -8.81
N ALA A 195 -12.61 -22.25 -7.51
CA ALA A 195 -13.37 -22.95 -6.47
C ALA A 195 -14.87 -22.62 -6.53
N LYS A 196 -15.71 -23.65 -6.33
CA LYS A 196 -17.17 -23.50 -6.27
C LYS A 196 -17.55 -22.63 -5.08
N GLN A 197 -16.98 -22.93 -3.91
CA GLN A 197 -17.24 -22.22 -2.67
C GLN A 197 -16.00 -22.23 -1.77
N VAL A 198 -15.84 -21.19 -0.95
CA VAL A 198 -14.86 -21.16 0.13
C VAL A 198 -15.55 -20.87 1.46
N VAL A 199 -15.25 -21.65 2.49
CA VAL A 199 -15.63 -21.38 3.88
C VAL A 199 -14.41 -20.80 4.59
N SER A 200 -14.47 -19.52 4.91
CA SER A 200 -13.38 -18.77 5.55
C SER A 200 -13.70 -18.55 7.02
N ILE A 201 -12.84 -19.08 7.89
CA ILE A 201 -12.99 -18.99 9.34
C ILE A 201 -11.91 -18.05 9.88
N ASP A 202 -12.34 -17.06 10.66
CA ASP A 202 -11.44 -16.24 11.46
C ASP A 202 -12.13 -15.88 12.77
N TRP A 203 -11.38 -15.74 13.84
CA TRP A 203 -11.93 -15.41 15.17
C TRP A 203 -12.10 -13.92 15.41
N SER A 204 -11.55 -13.07 14.53
CA SER A 204 -11.45 -11.63 14.75
C SER A 204 -12.49 -10.91 13.91
N ASP A 205 -13.31 -10.10 14.59
CA ASP A 205 -14.40 -9.34 14.00
C ASP A 205 -13.90 -8.40 12.87
N ASP A 206 -12.75 -7.76 13.08
CA ASP A 206 -12.09 -6.90 12.10
C ASP A 206 -11.61 -7.66 10.86
N MET A 207 -11.13 -8.90 11.01
CA MET A 207 -10.77 -9.77 9.88
C MET A 207 -12.01 -10.27 9.15
N CYS A 208 -13.06 -10.70 9.86
CA CYS A 208 -14.30 -11.13 9.24
C CYS A 208 -14.95 -10.01 8.42
N GLU A 209 -14.98 -8.78 8.94
CA GLU A 209 -15.47 -7.63 8.18
C GLU A 209 -14.60 -7.32 6.96
N ALA A 210 -13.27 -7.36 7.12
CA ALA A 210 -12.33 -7.18 6.00
C ALA A 210 -12.53 -8.24 4.90
N LEU A 211 -12.73 -9.51 5.27
CA LEU A 211 -13.03 -10.61 4.36
C LEU A 211 -14.31 -10.38 3.58
N ARG A 212 -15.40 -9.98 4.25
CA ARG A 212 -16.69 -9.70 3.59
C ARG A 212 -16.55 -8.55 2.58
N ARG A 213 -15.87 -7.45 2.96
CA ARG A 213 -15.60 -6.34 2.03
C ARG A 213 -14.71 -6.75 0.87
N THR A 214 -13.68 -7.54 1.14
CA THR A 214 -12.78 -8.10 0.13
C THR A 214 -13.54 -9.00 -0.85
N ALA A 215 -14.48 -9.82 -0.37
CA ALA A 215 -15.32 -10.65 -1.22
C ALA A 215 -16.21 -9.82 -2.15
N VAL A 216 -16.87 -8.79 -1.63
CA VAL A 216 -17.65 -7.83 -2.45
C VAL A 216 -16.74 -7.13 -3.46
N ALA A 217 -15.57 -6.68 -3.02
CA ALA A 217 -14.57 -6.07 -3.89
C ALA A 217 -13.99 -7.04 -4.93
N ASN A 218 -14.22 -8.35 -4.88
CA ASN A 218 -13.80 -9.25 -5.97
C ASN A 218 -14.99 -9.89 -6.69
N ASN A 219 -16.23 -9.45 -6.40
CA ASN A 219 -17.46 -10.04 -6.92
C ASN A 219 -17.57 -11.55 -6.64
N VAL A 220 -17.20 -11.97 -5.44
CA VAL A 220 -17.23 -13.39 -5.00
C VAL A 220 -18.01 -13.59 -3.69
N GLN A 221 -18.75 -12.58 -3.25
CA GLN A 221 -19.51 -12.60 -1.99
C GLN A 221 -20.57 -13.72 -1.92
N ASP A 222 -21.03 -14.21 -3.07
CA ASP A 222 -21.97 -15.32 -3.21
C ASP A 222 -21.30 -16.71 -3.10
N ARG A 223 -19.98 -16.76 -3.28
CA ARG A 223 -19.19 -18.01 -3.26
C ARG A 223 -18.32 -18.14 -2.00
N ILE A 224 -18.45 -17.23 -1.04
CA ILE A 224 -17.71 -17.30 0.22
C ILE A 224 -18.65 -17.24 1.42
N LEU A 225 -18.43 -18.14 2.37
CA LEU A 225 -19.06 -18.11 3.68
C LEU A 225 -18.01 -17.69 4.71
N VAL A 226 -18.21 -16.53 5.33
CA VAL A 226 -17.32 -16.02 6.39
C VAL A 226 -17.92 -16.37 7.75
N ILE A 227 -17.18 -17.15 8.53
CA ILE A 227 -17.57 -17.60 9.87
C ILE A 227 -16.65 -16.94 10.88
N GLU A 228 -17.27 -16.21 11.80
CA GLU A 228 -16.58 -15.63 12.95
C GLU A 228 -16.50 -16.68 14.07
N GLY A 229 -15.29 -17.11 14.43
CA GLY A 229 -15.09 -18.03 15.55
C GLY A 229 -13.77 -18.78 15.55
N ASP A 230 -13.57 -19.55 16.61
CA ASP A 230 -12.43 -20.47 16.76
C ASP A 230 -12.62 -21.68 15.82
N SER A 231 -11.69 -21.87 14.88
CA SER A 231 -11.76 -22.96 13.89
C SER A 231 -11.80 -24.36 14.50
N ARG A 232 -11.36 -24.53 15.75
CA ARG A 232 -11.49 -25.81 16.49
C ARG A 232 -12.91 -26.12 16.95
N ARG A 233 -13.78 -25.11 16.97
CA ARG A 233 -15.16 -25.19 17.48
C ARG A 233 -16.21 -25.08 16.37
N VAL A 234 -15.81 -24.71 15.16
CA VAL A 234 -16.70 -24.63 14.01
C VAL A 234 -16.96 -26.03 13.46
N SER A 235 -18.21 -26.49 13.52
CA SER A 235 -18.64 -27.77 12.93
C SER A 235 -18.90 -27.62 11.44
N ILE A 236 -17.91 -27.97 10.61
CA ILE A 236 -17.99 -27.89 9.14
C ILE A 236 -19.10 -28.81 8.59
N THR A 237 -19.39 -29.91 9.28
CA THR A 237 -20.39 -30.91 8.86
C THR A 237 -21.81 -30.36 8.88
N GLU A 238 -22.15 -29.34 9.65
CA GLU A 238 -23.50 -28.75 9.61
C GLU A 238 -23.62 -27.70 8.50
N ILE A 239 -22.51 -27.03 8.19
CA ILE A 239 -22.42 -25.96 7.19
C ILE A 239 -22.54 -26.49 5.77
N LEU A 240 -21.93 -27.64 5.47
CA LEU A 240 -22.00 -28.26 4.14
C LEU A 240 -23.40 -28.81 3.82
N PHE A 241 -24.21 -29.15 4.82
CA PHE A 241 -25.56 -29.72 4.62
C PHE A 241 -26.68 -28.66 4.62
N ALA A 242 -26.45 -27.47 5.18
CA ALA A 242 -27.42 -26.37 5.13
C ALA A 242 -27.44 -25.61 3.79
N GLY A 243 -26.48 -25.89 2.89
CA GLY A 243 -26.33 -25.25 1.58
C GLY A 243 -26.85 -26.05 0.38
N TYR A 244 -27.60 -27.13 0.59
CA TYR A 244 -28.25 -27.95 -0.44
C TYR A 244 -29.77 -27.99 -0.27
#